data_AF-A0A1Z2XWN1-F1
#
_entry.id   AF-A0A1Z2XWN1-F1
#
_cell.length_a   1.000
_cell.length_b   1.000
_cell.length_c   1.000
_cell.angle_alpha   90.00
_cell.angle_beta   90.00
_cell.angle_gamma   90.00
#
_symmetry.space_group_name_H-M   'P 1'
#
loop_
_entity.id
_entity.type
_entity.pdbx_description
1 polymer ?
#
loop_
_entity_poly.entity_id
_entity_poly.type
_entity_poly.pdbx_seq_one_letter_code
_entity_poly.pdbx_strand_id
1 'polypeptide(L)'
;MRMTEQDYKRLTRKARKCGLTKSGYIRQLIHDYKPREAPPADYYGMTRELKEIGNNMNQIAFMANATGLVDEGMYYPRTRI
;
A
#
# COMPACT_ATOMS: atom_id res chain seq x y z
N MET A 1 13.80 33.13 3.49
CA MET A 1 13.10 32.51 4.64
C MET A 1 14.13 32.18 5.71
N ARG A 2 14.02 32.72 6.92
CA ARG A 2 14.83 32.26 8.06
C ARG A 2 14.12 31.05 8.68
N MET A 3 14.85 29.95 8.86
CA MET A 3 14.36 28.80 9.61
C MET A 3 14.82 28.92 11.04
N THR A 4 13.93 28.64 11.99
CA THR A 4 14.32 28.43 13.39
C THR A 4 15.05 27.09 13.52
N GLU A 5 15.81 26.91 14.60
CA GLU A 5 16.45 25.61 14.88
C GLU A 5 15.41 24.49 15.05
N GLN A 6 14.23 24.82 15.61
CA GLN A 6 13.12 23.89 15.77
C GLN A 6 12.55 23.44 14.42
N ASP A 7 12.37 24.37 13.47
CA ASP A 7 11.92 24.06 12.12
C ASP A 7 12.94 23.19 11.38
N TYR A 8 14.23 23.47 11.56
CA TYR A 8 15.30 22.67 10.96
C TYR A 8 15.33 21.24 11.49
N LYS A 9 15.17 21.05 12.82
CA LYS A 9 15.03 19.73 13.44
C LYS A 9 13.81 18.98 12.91
N ARG A 10 12.68 19.67 12.78
CA ARG A 10 11.43 19.08 12.26
C ARG A 10 11.55 18.66 10.80
N LEU A 11 12.15 19.51 9.95
CA LEU A 11 12.43 19.19 8.55
C LEU A 11 13.33 17.96 8.44
N THR A 12 14.42 17.92 9.20
CA THR A 12 15.38 16.82 9.18
C THR A 12 14.71 15.50 9.56
N ARG A 13 13.89 15.50 10.61
CA ARG A 13 13.13 14.32 11.04
C ARG A 13 12.16 13.84 9.95
N LYS A 14 11.39 14.76 9.35
CA LYS A 14 10.43 14.42 8.29
C LYS A 14 11.13 13.86 7.04
N ALA A 15 12.23 14.48 6.62
CA ALA A 15 13.03 14.00 5.49
C ALA A 15 13.54 12.57 5.73
N ARG A 16 14.13 12.32 6.91
CA ARG A 16 14.61 10.98 7.31
C ARG A 16 13.50 9.94 7.29
N LYS A 17 12.34 10.25 7.85
CA LYS A 17 11.19 9.34 7.87
C LYS A 17 10.67 9.00 6.47
N CYS A 18 10.86 9.88 5.50
CA CYS A 18 10.49 9.63 4.10
C CYS A 18 11.64 9.01 3.28
N GLY A 19 12.80 8.71 3.90
CA GLY A 19 13.97 8.21 3.18
C GLY A 19 14.64 9.23 2.25
N LEU A 20 14.43 10.52 2.48
CA LEU A 20 14.90 11.60 1.60
C LEU A 20 16.00 12.43 2.25
N THR A 21 16.84 13.05 1.42
CA THR A 21 17.66 14.18 1.86
C THR A 21 16.76 15.39 2.15
N LYS A 22 17.23 16.33 2.98
CA LYS A 22 16.49 17.58 3.27
C LYS A 22 16.11 18.33 1.99
N SER A 23 17.05 18.45 1.06
CA SER A 23 16.87 19.10 -0.22
C SER A 23 15.84 18.38 -1.09
N GLY A 24 15.88 17.03 -1.11
CA GLY A 24 14.89 16.21 -1.81
C GLY A 24 13.48 16.37 -1.23
N TYR A 25 13.36 16.41 0.10
CA TYR A 25 12.09 16.64 0.79
C TYR A 25 11.49 18.01 0.44
N ILE A 26 12.31 19.08 0.47
CA ILE A 26 11.87 20.43 0.07
C ILE A 26 11.48 20.46 -1.40
N ARG A 27 12.28 19.86 -2.30
CA ARG A 27 11.99 19.82 -3.74
C ARG A 27 10.62 19.20 -4.01
N GLN A 28 10.31 18.10 -3.34
CA GLN A 28 9.00 17.46 -3.45
C GLN A 28 7.86 18.40 -3.02
N LEU A 29 8.00 19.07 -1.87
CA LEU A 29 7.00 20.03 -1.40
C LEU A 29 6.82 21.22 -2.35
N ILE A 30 7.89 21.70 -3.00
CA ILE A 30 7.83 22.78 -4.00
C ILE A 30 7.01 22.36 -5.23
N HIS A 31 7.03 21.08 -5.58
CA HIS A 31 6.24 20.52 -6.68
C HIS A 31 4.84 20.06 -6.24
N ASP A 32 4.32 20.60 -5.12
CA ASP A 32 3.04 20.22 -4.50
C ASP A 32 2.90 18.71 -4.17
N TYR A 33 4.02 17.98 -4.18
CA TYR A 33 4.04 16.58 -3.80
C TYR A 33 4.26 16.45 -2.29
N LYS A 34 3.32 15.80 -1.61
CA LYS A 34 3.42 15.51 -0.18
C LYS A 34 4.19 14.20 0.05
N PRO A 35 5.44 14.25 0.55
CA PRO A 35 6.24 13.03 0.74
C PRO A 35 5.57 12.12 1.77
N ARG A 36 5.53 10.81 1.46
CA ARG A 36 4.99 9.78 2.35
C ARG A 36 6.13 9.19 3.20
N GLU A 37 5.85 8.92 4.47
CA GLU A 37 6.79 8.21 5.33
C GLU A 37 7.04 6.82 4.76
N ALA A 38 8.26 6.32 4.94
CA ALA A 38 8.60 4.96 4.57
C ALA A 38 7.67 3.98 5.31
N PRO A 39 7.26 2.89 4.66
CA PRO A 39 6.47 1.88 5.35
C PRO A 39 7.20 1.37 6.60
N PRO A 40 6.46 0.94 7.64
CA PRO A 40 7.02 0.24 8.78
C PRO A 40 7.87 -0.98 8.37
N ALA A 41 8.80 -1.40 9.23
CA ALA A 41 9.75 -2.47 8.91
C ALA A 41 9.07 -3.82 8.58
N ASP A 42 7.90 -4.07 9.17
CA ASP A 42 7.05 -5.24 8.99
C ASP A 42 6.12 -5.15 7.76
N TYR A 43 6.04 -4.01 7.08
CA TYR A 43 5.16 -3.81 5.93
C TYR A 43 5.36 -4.87 4.83
N TYR A 44 6.61 -5.19 4.51
CA TYR A 44 6.94 -6.19 3.50
C TYR A 44 6.61 -7.62 3.96
N GLY A 45 6.65 -7.88 5.27
CA GLY A 45 6.20 -9.14 5.86
C GLY A 45 4.69 -9.30 5.72
N MET A 46 3.92 -8.30 6.17
CA MET A 46 2.47 -8.31 6.08
C MET A 46 1.97 -8.41 4.63
N THR A 47 2.57 -7.69 3.69
CA THR A 47 2.18 -7.75 2.27
C THR A 47 2.46 -9.12 1.66
N ARG A 48 3.53 -9.80 2.09
CA ARG A 48 3.81 -11.18 1.68
C ARG A 48 2.75 -12.14 2.22
N GLU A 49 2.41 -12.05 3.51
CA GLU A 49 1.36 -12.88 4.12
C GLU A 49 0.01 -12.71 3.41
N LEU A 50 -0.39 -11.46 3.13
CA LEU A 50 -1.59 -11.17 2.36
C LEU A 50 -1.57 -11.81 0.97
N LYS A 51 -0.41 -11.81 0.30
CA LYS A 51 -0.25 -12.45 -1.00
C LYS A 51 -0.36 -13.98 -0.92
N GLU A 52 0.19 -14.58 0.13
CA GLU A 52 0.07 -16.01 0.39
C GLU A 52 -1.39 -16.41 0.66
N ILE A 53 -2.12 -15.62 1.47
CA ILE A 53 -3.57 -15.78 1.68
C ILE A 53 -4.32 -15.70 0.35
N GLY A 54 -4.06 -14.67 -0.45
CA GLY A 54 -4.71 -14.49 -1.76
C GLY A 54 -4.43 -15.64 -2.73
N ASN A 55 -3.22 -16.18 -2.74
CA ASN A 55 -2.87 -17.35 -3.54
C ASN A 55 -3.67 -18.59 -3.12
N ASN A 56 -3.77 -18.85 -1.82
CA ASN A 56 -4.55 -19.97 -1.30
C ASN A 56 -6.04 -19.81 -1.65
N MET A 57 -6.59 -18.60 -1.52
CA MET A 57 -7.97 -18.31 -1.93
C MET A 57 -8.20 -18.57 -3.43
N ASN A 58 -7.27 -18.12 -4.28
CA ASN A 58 -7.34 -18.35 -5.72
C ASN A 58 -7.33 -19.85 -6.05
N GLN A 59 -6.53 -20.65 -5.34
CA GLN A 59 -6.51 -22.10 -5.52
C GLN A 59 -7.85 -22.73 -5.14
N ILE A 60 -8.44 -22.34 -4.01
CA ILE A 60 -9.75 -22.83 -3.57
C ILE A 60 -10.83 -22.48 -4.60
N ALA A 61 -10.85 -21.23 -5.09
CA ALA A 61 -11.82 -20.79 -6.10
C ALA A 61 -11.65 -21.57 -7.41
N PHE A 62 -10.42 -21.78 -7.86
CA PHE A 62 -10.14 -22.59 -9.05
C PHE A 62 -10.65 -24.03 -8.89
N MET A 63 -10.36 -24.67 -7.75
CA MET A 63 -10.84 -26.03 -7.49
C MET A 63 -12.36 -26.11 -7.40
N ALA A 64 -13.00 -25.13 -6.76
CA ALA A 64 -14.45 -25.08 -6.65
C ALA A 64 -15.12 -24.94 -8.03
N ASN A 65 -14.56 -24.09 -8.91
CA ASN A 65 -15.02 -23.95 -10.28
C ASN A 65 -14.79 -25.23 -11.11
N ALA A 66 -13.62 -25.86 -10.98
CA ALA A 66 -13.27 -27.06 -11.73
C ALA A 66 -14.07 -28.30 -11.31
N THR A 67 -14.48 -28.38 -10.04
CA THR A 67 -15.24 -29.51 -9.49
C THR A 67 -16.76 -29.36 -9.61
N GLY A 68 -17.25 -28.23 -10.14
CA GLY A 68 -18.69 -27.96 -10.25
C GLY A 68 -19.39 -27.79 -8.91
N LEU A 69 -18.64 -27.59 -7.82
CA LEU A 69 -19.18 -27.36 -6.47
C LEU A 69 -19.76 -25.95 -6.30
N VAL A 70 -19.46 -25.03 -7.23
CA VAL A 70 -20.05 -23.69 -7.25
C VAL A 70 -21.32 -23.71 -8.09
N ASP A 71 -22.46 -23.50 -7.45
CA ASP A 71 -23.71 -23.21 -8.14
C ASP A 71 -23.63 -21.81 -8.77
N GLU A 72 -23.35 -21.79 -10.08
CA GLU A 72 -23.21 -20.58 -10.89
C GLU A 72 -24.48 -19.70 -10.84
N GLY A 73 -25.67 -20.30 -10.62
CA GLY A 73 -26.95 -19.59 -10.53
C GLY A 73 -27.16 -18.84 -9.22
N MET A 74 -26.48 -19.23 -8.14
CA MET A 74 -26.49 -18.53 -6.85
C MET A 74 -25.45 -17.41 -6.79
N TYR A 75 -24.27 -17.60 -7.40
CA TYR A 75 -23.16 -16.66 -7.32
C TYR A 75 -23.28 -15.48 -8.30
N TYR A 76 -23.80 -15.75 -9.50
CA TYR A 76 -24.23 -14.72 -10.46
C TYR A 76 -25.75 -14.81 -10.58
N PRO A 77 -26.54 -14.14 -9.72
CA PRO A 77 -27.98 -14.09 -9.90
C PRO A 77 -28.24 -13.50 -11.27
N ARG A 78 -28.65 -14.38 -12.20
CA ARG A 78 -28.77 -14.10 -13.63
C ARG A 78 -29.71 -12.92 -13.78
N THR A 79 -29.14 -11.72 -13.93
CA THR A 79 -29.91 -10.49 -14.14
C THR A 79 -30.40 -10.60 -15.58
N ARG A 80 -31.60 -11.16 -15.74
CA ARG A 80 -32.32 -11.13 -17.00
C ARG A 80 -32.69 -9.66 -17.24
N ILE A 81 -32.00 -9.03 -18.18
CA ILE A 81 -32.42 -7.80 -18.84
C ILE A 81 -33.16 -8.23 -20.11
#